data_AF-A0A1E4PT21-F1
#
_entry.id   AF-A0A1E4PT21-F1
#
_cell.length_a   1.000
_cell.length_b   1.000
_cell.length_c   1.000
_cell.angle_alpha   90.00
_cell.angle_beta   90.00
_cell.angle_gamma   90.00
#
_symmetry.space_group_name_H-M   'P 1'
#
loop_
_entity.id
_entity.type
_entity.pdbx_description
1 polymer ?
#
loop_
_entity_poly.entity_id
_entity_poly.type
_entity_poly.pdbx_seq_one_letter_code
_entity_poly.pdbx_strand_id
1 'polypeptide(L)'
;MTLSARGAAVATAWLLAVVVALLAFRALASALTARHLAQEARSEVALLRAGQPLWRWRFLRPDDFVAGRAFGQASMRAVDGGVEVTSLDGTAFELGLPIARGLDLVHWPLLRLDRTTPHPVTLEVVWQMTGRPACLSAPIAWRNARLEVDLRSIGTTAAACAPVNRADMFRLRITMPRGRRLLLADAALLAPDPLALVPPQAALDSSSVAHSTNPAPAAPVVRLAATASAEQLLTRRDAAVAWRPAALVVAGDASLTRPPRTPLPPWISWLGVGAYGLALRWLSRRPRPAWQTLLAGLLGPLILVAGLQWGQRPTVTGVVGFASALMFAAHAQRAGRSSGWRWIGPWRSAAWWWPLALVPAALLVCLVWGHALEPTNSCPSGGPCWLPRWPLRCCTSPTAH
;
A
#
# COMPACT_ATOMS: atom_id res chain seq x y z
N MET A 1 -48.21 -6.32 17.62
CA MET A 1 -47.95 -6.86 16.26
C MET A 1 -47.22 -8.19 16.41
N THR A 2 -47.95 -9.30 16.41
CA THR A 2 -47.37 -10.65 16.44
C THR A 2 -47.02 -11.05 15.01
N LEU A 3 -45.73 -11.24 14.70
CA LEU A 3 -45.32 -11.84 13.44
C LEU A 3 -45.97 -13.22 13.35
N SER A 4 -46.64 -13.52 12.22
CA SER A 4 -47.11 -14.89 11.97
C SER A 4 -45.91 -15.86 12.02
N ALA A 5 -46.13 -17.12 12.42
CA ALA A 5 -45.05 -18.11 12.53
C ALA A 5 -44.20 -18.23 11.24
N ARG A 6 -44.83 -18.01 10.06
CA ARG A 6 -44.14 -17.94 8.77
C ARG A 6 -43.27 -16.69 8.62
N GLY A 7 -43.74 -15.52 9.07
CA GLY A 7 -42.97 -14.28 9.06
C GLY A 7 -41.76 -14.33 10.01
N ALA A 8 -41.93 -14.95 11.18
CA ALA A 8 -40.83 -15.18 12.11
C ALA A 8 -39.76 -16.12 11.51
N ALA A 9 -40.17 -17.24 10.91
CA ALA A 9 -39.25 -18.18 10.27
C ALA A 9 -38.45 -17.55 9.11
N VAL A 10 -39.10 -16.72 8.28
CA VAL A 10 -38.42 -15.98 7.20
C VAL A 10 -37.43 -14.97 7.76
N ALA A 11 -37.80 -14.21 8.81
CA ALA A 11 -36.90 -13.27 9.45
C ALA A 11 -35.67 -13.96 10.07
N THR A 12 -35.87 -15.10 10.76
CA THR A 12 -34.77 -15.90 11.32
C THR A 12 -33.86 -16.47 10.23
N ALA A 13 -34.42 -16.96 9.12
CA ALA A 13 -33.64 -17.46 7.99
C ALA A 13 -32.79 -16.35 7.35
N TRP A 14 -33.35 -15.13 7.20
CA TRP A 14 -32.60 -13.97 6.72
C TRP A 14 -31.49 -13.56 7.68
N LEU A 15 -31.77 -13.51 8.98
CA LEU A 15 -30.77 -13.19 10.00
C LEU A 15 -29.61 -14.21 9.97
N LEU A 16 -29.94 -15.50 9.90
CA LEU A 16 -28.95 -16.57 9.79
C LEU A 16 -28.12 -16.42 8.50
N ALA A 17 -28.75 -16.15 7.35
CA ALA A 17 -28.05 -15.94 6.10
C ALA A 17 -27.09 -14.73 6.16
N VAL A 18 -27.49 -13.64 6.82
CA VAL A 18 -26.63 -12.46 7.05
C VAL A 18 -25.44 -12.83 7.95
N VAL A 19 -25.68 -13.53 9.06
CA VAL A 19 -24.60 -13.98 9.97
C VAL A 19 -23.61 -14.88 9.24
N VAL A 20 -24.09 -15.87 8.49
CA VAL A 20 -23.25 -16.76 7.69
C VAL A 20 -22.44 -15.98 6.65
N ALA A 21 -23.06 -15.01 5.97
CA ALA A 21 -22.37 -14.16 5.01
C ALA A 21 -21.27 -13.32 5.67
N LEU A 22 -21.53 -12.71 6.84
CA LEU A 22 -20.53 -11.95 7.58
C LEU A 22 -19.35 -12.81 8.04
N LEU A 23 -19.61 -14.02 8.53
CA LEU A 23 -18.55 -14.98 8.89
C LEU A 23 -17.75 -15.41 7.66
N ALA A 24 -18.41 -15.65 6.52
CA ALA A 24 -17.74 -15.98 5.27
C ALA A 24 -16.87 -14.81 4.76
N PHE A 25 -17.36 -13.57 4.84
CA PHE A 25 -16.58 -12.38 4.50
C PHE A 25 -15.37 -12.20 5.40
N ARG A 26 -15.50 -12.42 6.71
CA ARG A 26 -14.37 -12.42 7.65
C ARG A 26 -13.31 -13.45 7.25
N ALA A 27 -13.74 -14.69 7.03
CA ALA A 27 -12.84 -15.79 6.67
C ALA A 27 -12.16 -15.53 5.31
N LEU A 28 -12.90 -14.95 4.36
CA LEU A 28 -12.35 -14.55 3.07
C LEU A 28 -11.32 -13.43 3.23
N ALA A 29 -11.63 -12.40 4.02
CA ALA A 29 -10.72 -11.29 4.28
C ALA A 29 -9.42 -11.77 4.94
N SER A 30 -9.50 -12.59 5.99
CA SER A 30 -8.31 -13.14 6.65
C SER A 30 -7.48 -14.01 5.69
N ALA A 31 -8.13 -14.86 4.89
CA ALA A 31 -7.45 -15.69 3.89
C ALA A 31 -6.77 -14.85 2.79
N LEU A 32 -7.40 -13.77 2.33
CA LEU A 32 -6.82 -12.86 1.34
C LEU A 32 -5.62 -12.11 1.93
N THR A 33 -5.74 -11.57 3.15
CA THR A 33 -4.64 -10.90 3.86
C THR A 33 -3.47 -11.86 4.10
N ALA A 34 -3.73 -13.06 4.58
CA ALA A 34 -2.71 -14.10 4.79
C ALA A 34 -1.96 -14.45 3.49
N ARG A 35 -2.70 -14.59 2.37
CA ARG A 35 -2.11 -14.84 1.04
C ARG A 35 -1.28 -13.65 0.56
N HIS A 36 -1.73 -12.44 0.82
CA HIS A 36 -1.02 -11.21 0.45
C HIS A 36 0.31 -11.11 1.19
N LEU A 37 0.30 -11.24 2.53
CA LEU A 37 1.51 -11.24 3.35
C LEU A 37 2.51 -12.32 2.90
N ALA A 38 2.03 -13.54 2.62
CA ALA A 38 2.88 -14.61 2.11
C ALA A 38 3.47 -14.30 0.72
N GLN A 39 2.75 -13.58 -0.13
CA GLN A 39 3.25 -13.18 -1.46
C GLN A 39 4.28 -12.05 -1.35
N GLU A 40 4.04 -11.06 -0.48
CA GLU A 40 4.97 -9.96 -0.19
C GLU A 40 6.29 -10.53 0.36
N ALA A 41 6.24 -11.36 1.39
CA ALA A 41 7.41 -11.99 1.97
C ALA A 41 8.18 -12.89 0.97
N ARG A 42 7.49 -13.64 0.09
CA ARG A 42 8.17 -14.40 -0.99
C ARG A 42 8.89 -13.49 -1.98
N SER A 43 8.29 -12.35 -2.33
CA SER A 43 8.92 -11.40 -3.24
C SER A 43 10.19 -10.79 -2.64
N GLU A 44 10.16 -10.47 -1.35
CA GLU A 44 11.33 -9.97 -0.61
C GLU A 44 12.41 -11.03 -0.46
N VAL A 45 12.04 -12.26 -0.12
CA VAL A 45 12.99 -13.38 -0.10
C VAL A 45 13.64 -13.58 -1.47
N ALA A 46 12.89 -13.44 -2.57
CA ALA A 46 13.45 -13.52 -3.91
C ALA A 46 14.44 -12.39 -4.20
N LEU A 47 14.15 -11.15 -3.78
CA LEU A 47 15.07 -10.01 -3.88
C LEU A 47 16.36 -10.27 -3.10
N LEU A 48 16.23 -10.70 -1.84
CA LEU A 48 17.37 -11.00 -0.96
C LEU A 48 18.23 -12.13 -1.52
N ARG A 49 17.62 -13.21 -2.02
CA ARG A 49 18.34 -14.31 -2.70
C ARG A 49 19.09 -13.85 -3.95
N ALA A 50 18.53 -12.89 -4.67
CA ALA A 50 19.14 -12.32 -5.86
C ALA A 50 20.18 -11.22 -5.55
N GLY A 51 20.49 -10.96 -4.27
CA GLY A 51 21.40 -9.87 -3.87
C GLY A 51 20.86 -8.47 -4.21
N GLN A 52 19.54 -8.34 -4.40
CA GLN A 52 18.92 -7.07 -4.75
C GLN A 52 18.52 -6.30 -3.47
N PRO A 53 18.60 -4.96 -3.48
CA PRO A 53 18.24 -4.14 -2.33
C PRO A 53 16.75 -4.19 -2.02
N LEU A 54 16.38 -4.25 -0.74
CA LEU A 54 14.99 -4.14 -0.28
C LEU A 54 14.43 -2.74 -0.50
N TRP A 55 15.24 -1.70 -0.25
CA TRP A 55 14.88 -0.31 -0.48
C TRP A 55 15.55 0.21 -1.74
N ARG A 56 14.75 0.39 -2.77
CA ARG A 56 15.16 0.97 -4.05
C ARG A 56 14.10 1.97 -4.52
N TRP A 57 14.57 3.10 -5.01
CA TRP A 57 13.76 4.12 -5.64
C TRP A 57 14.26 4.32 -7.06
N ARG A 58 13.32 4.29 -8.01
CA ARG A 58 13.57 4.64 -9.40
C ARG A 58 12.75 5.88 -9.72
N PHE A 59 13.42 6.94 -10.14
CA PHE A 59 12.82 8.25 -10.33
C PHE A 59 12.47 8.42 -11.81
N LEU A 60 11.20 8.21 -12.18
CA LEU A 60 10.71 8.39 -13.55
C LEU A 60 9.92 9.70 -13.68
N ARG A 61 9.35 10.18 -12.59
CA ARG A 61 8.54 11.40 -12.53
C ARG A 61 8.65 12.08 -11.17
N PRO A 62 8.32 13.38 -11.06
CA PRO A 62 8.34 14.08 -9.79
C PRO A 62 7.51 13.39 -8.69
N ASP A 63 6.38 12.77 -9.03
CA ASP A 63 5.52 12.00 -8.11
C ASP A 63 6.21 10.83 -7.40
N ASP A 64 7.38 10.39 -7.88
CA ASP A 64 8.18 9.34 -7.24
C ASP A 64 8.98 9.89 -6.04
N PHE A 65 8.92 11.20 -5.80
CA PHE A 65 9.36 11.88 -4.59
C PHE A 65 8.17 12.24 -3.70
N VAL A 66 8.47 12.50 -2.42
CA VAL A 66 7.48 12.96 -1.45
C VAL A 66 6.82 14.26 -1.94
N ALA A 67 5.49 14.28 -1.95
CA ALA A 67 4.66 15.39 -2.43
C ALA A 67 4.86 15.81 -3.91
N GLY A 68 5.60 15.04 -4.70
CA GLY A 68 5.78 15.34 -6.12
C GLY A 68 6.66 16.57 -6.41
N ARG A 69 7.40 17.08 -5.43
CA ARG A 69 8.12 18.36 -5.52
C ARG A 69 9.39 18.39 -4.67
N ALA A 70 10.27 19.34 -4.97
CA ALA A 70 11.37 19.71 -4.09
C ALA A 70 10.89 20.65 -2.98
N PHE A 71 11.51 20.57 -1.80
CA PHE A 71 11.28 21.52 -0.71
C PHE A 71 12.42 22.53 -0.70
N GLY A 72 12.11 23.81 -0.89
CA GLY A 72 13.09 24.86 -1.12
C GLY A 72 13.00 25.41 -2.54
N GLN A 73 14.02 26.12 -2.99
CA GLN A 73 14.02 26.85 -4.26
C GLN A 73 14.60 25.99 -5.40
N ALA A 74 13.84 24.96 -5.78
CA ALA A 74 14.16 24.07 -6.90
C ALA A 74 12.92 23.66 -7.69
N SER A 75 13.07 23.47 -9.00
CA SER A 75 12.04 22.93 -9.88
C SER A 75 12.38 21.50 -10.32
N MET A 76 11.36 20.70 -10.60
CA MET A 76 11.50 19.30 -10.99
C MET A 76 10.75 19.01 -12.28
N ARG A 77 11.37 18.26 -13.20
CA ARG A 77 10.77 17.87 -14.46
C ARG A 77 11.13 16.42 -14.80
N ALA A 78 10.16 15.66 -15.30
CA ALA A 78 10.42 14.34 -15.87
C ALA A 78 11.15 14.49 -17.22
N VAL A 79 12.22 13.74 -17.41
CA VAL A 79 12.99 13.67 -18.66
C VAL A 79 13.35 12.21 -18.95
N ASP A 80 13.88 11.94 -20.14
CA ASP A 80 14.33 10.58 -20.47
C ASP A 80 15.46 10.14 -19.52
N GLY A 81 15.25 9.00 -18.87
CA GLY A 81 16.22 8.41 -17.95
C GLY A 81 16.19 8.92 -16.50
N GLY A 82 15.32 9.87 -16.14
CA GLY A 82 15.23 10.30 -14.74
C GLY A 82 14.35 11.51 -14.47
N VAL A 83 14.54 12.10 -13.28
CA VAL A 83 13.96 13.40 -12.92
C VAL A 83 15.06 14.45 -12.86
N GLU A 84 14.93 15.48 -13.70
CA GLU A 84 15.83 16.64 -13.69
C GLU A 84 15.36 17.62 -12.61
N VAL A 85 16.28 18.00 -11.73
CA VAL A 85 16.08 19.00 -10.68
C VAL A 85 16.95 20.21 -10.97
N THR A 86 16.36 21.41 -11.01
CA THR A 86 17.07 22.66 -11.27
C THR A 86 17.05 23.54 -10.02
N SER A 87 18.24 23.98 -9.56
CA SER A 87 18.34 24.97 -8.47
C SER A 87 17.97 26.36 -9.00
N LEU A 88 17.07 27.08 -8.32
CA LEU A 88 16.55 28.37 -8.78
C LEU A 88 17.34 29.57 -8.26
N ASP A 89 17.91 29.46 -7.05
CA ASP A 89 18.60 30.57 -6.36
C ASP A 89 19.98 30.17 -5.79
N GLY A 90 20.36 28.90 -5.84
CA GLY A 90 21.63 28.38 -5.30
C GLY A 90 21.59 27.98 -3.83
N THR A 91 20.45 28.14 -3.15
CA THR A 91 20.25 27.65 -1.77
C THR A 91 20.02 26.13 -1.75
N ALA A 92 20.17 25.55 -0.56
CA ALA A 92 19.90 24.13 -0.36
C ALA A 92 18.41 23.81 -0.55
N PHE A 93 18.12 22.68 -1.19
CA PHE A 93 16.75 22.16 -1.33
C PHE A 93 16.71 20.68 -0.93
N GLU A 94 15.55 20.19 -0.50
CA GLU A 94 15.36 18.81 -0.07
C GLU A 94 14.47 18.01 -1.02
N LEU A 95 14.85 16.77 -1.26
CA LEU A 95 14.09 15.76 -1.99
C LEU A 95 13.74 14.63 -1.03
N GLY A 96 12.46 14.49 -0.68
CA GLY A 96 12.02 13.41 0.20
C GLY A 96 11.86 12.10 -0.56
N LEU A 97 12.41 11.01 -0.01
CA LEU A 97 12.20 9.67 -0.56
C LEU A 97 10.93 9.04 0.05
N PRO A 98 10.05 8.44 -0.75
CA PRO A 98 8.86 7.79 -0.21
C PRO A 98 9.24 6.48 0.49
N ILE A 99 8.87 6.34 1.76
CA ILE A 99 9.22 5.19 2.61
C ILE A 99 7.95 4.42 2.93
N ALA A 100 7.90 3.14 2.57
CA ALA A 100 6.73 2.27 2.80
C ALA A 100 6.71 1.63 4.18
N ARG A 101 7.89 1.36 4.68
CA ARG A 101 8.22 0.83 6.00
C ARG A 101 9.54 1.47 6.38
N GLY A 102 9.84 1.62 7.67
CA GLY A 102 11.10 2.19 8.12
C GLY A 102 12.33 1.63 7.38
N LEU A 103 13.41 2.38 7.36
CA LEU A 103 14.67 1.94 6.79
C LEU A 103 15.47 1.22 7.87
N ASP A 104 16.01 0.04 7.57
CA ASP A 104 17.00 -0.64 8.42
C ASP A 104 18.40 -0.26 7.95
N LEU A 105 18.95 0.78 8.57
CA LEU A 105 20.26 1.34 8.21
C LEU A 105 21.40 0.66 8.98
N VAL A 106 21.07 -0.28 9.88
CA VAL A 106 22.07 -1.17 10.49
C VAL A 106 22.56 -2.18 9.46
N HIS A 107 21.63 -2.81 8.74
CA HIS A 107 21.91 -3.90 7.81
C HIS A 107 22.01 -3.47 6.34
N TRP A 108 21.34 -2.36 5.95
CA TRP A 108 21.49 -1.73 4.63
C TRP A 108 22.02 -0.29 4.74
N PRO A 109 23.26 -0.11 5.22
CA PRO A 109 23.83 1.20 5.50
C PRO A 109 24.34 1.95 4.26
N LEU A 110 24.55 1.25 3.12
CA LEU A 110 25.22 1.83 1.96
C LEU A 110 24.19 2.56 1.08
N LEU A 111 24.18 3.89 1.12
CA LEU A 111 23.38 4.70 0.21
C LEU A 111 24.09 4.81 -1.13
N ARG A 112 23.47 4.25 -2.18
CA ARG A 112 23.90 4.42 -3.56
C ARG A 112 22.95 5.37 -4.29
N LEU A 113 23.52 6.38 -4.94
CA LEU A 113 22.81 7.36 -5.77
C LEU A 113 23.48 7.46 -7.14
N ASP A 114 22.67 7.44 -8.19
CA ASP A 114 23.13 7.66 -9.55
C ASP A 114 22.65 9.04 -10.05
N ARG A 115 23.61 9.86 -10.51
CA ARG A 115 23.37 11.19 -11.07
C ARG A 115 23.96 11.36 -12.46
N THR A 116 23.38 12.31 -13.19
CA THR A 116 24.03 12.95 -14.33
C THR A 116 24.05 14.45 -14.12
N THR A 117 25.24 15.01 -13.89
CA THR A 117 25.51 16.46 -13.92
C THR A 117 27.00 16.69 -14.06
N PRO A 118 27.44 17.69 -14.86
CA PRO A 118 28.86 18.05 -14.96
C PRO A 118 29.35 18.87 -13.76
N HIS A 119 28.47 19.26 -12.83
CA HIS A 119 28.79 20.18 -11.75
C HIS A 119 29.01 19.47 -10.39
N PRO A 120 29.87 20.00 -9.52
CA PRO A 120 29.97 19.52 -8.15
C PRO A 120 28.65 19.81 -7.43
N VAL A 121 28.21 18.84 -6.63
CA VAL A 121 27.00 18.94 -5.81
C VAL A 121 27.39 18.56 -4.39
N THR A 122 26.88 19.30 -3.42
CA THR A 122 27.00 18.92 -2.02
C THR A 122 25.73 18.21 -1.61
N LEU A 123 25.86 17.00 -1.09
CA LEU A 123 24.77 16.20 -0.56
C LEU A 123 24.86 16.15 0.97
N GLU A 124 23.75 16.37 1.62
CA GLU A 124 23.54 16.06 3.02
C GLU A 124 22.31 15.13 3.11
N VAL A 125 22.32 14.23 4.08
CA VAL A 125 21.22 13.31 4.32
C VAL A 125 20.46 13.79 5.55
N VAL A 126 19.14 13.93 5.41
CA VAL A 126 18.23 14.20 6.52
C VAL A 126 17.50 12.93 6.87
N TRP A 127 17.59 12.49 8.11
CA TRP A 127 16.81 11.34 8.61
C TRP A 127 16.07 11.69 9.89
N GLN A 128 14.97 11.00 10.13
CA GLN A 128 14.20 11.13 11.36
C GLN A 128 13.56 9.78 11.73
N MET A 129 13.52 9.51 13.03
CA MET A 129 12.71 8.43 13.60
C MET A 129 11.46 9.04 14.24
N THR A 130 10.34 8.32 14.20
CA THR A 130 9.10 8.76 14.85
C THR A 130 9.35 9.06 16.33
N GLY A 131 8.88 10.21 16.81
CA GLY A 131 9.08 10.66 18.20
C GLY A 131 10.47 11.25 18.50
N ARG A 132 11.34 11.42 17.50
CA ARG A 132 12.67 12.04 17.64
C ARG A 132 12.83 13.26 16.71
N PRO A 133 13.72 14.21 17.03
CA PRO A 133 14.05 15.30 16.12
C PRO A 133 14.72 14.78 14.84
N ALA A 134 14.58 15.53 13.75
CA ALA A 134 15.28 15.25 12.50
C ALA A 134 16.77 15.55 12.66
N CYS A 135 17.60 14.72 12.05
CA CYS A 135 19.05 14.81 12.07
C CYS A 135 19.59 15.04 10.67
N LEU A 136 20.74 15.72 10.61
CA LEU A 136 21.41 16.12 9.39
C LEU A 136 22.85 15.60 9.39
N SER A 137 23.26 15.01 8.28
CA SER A 137 24.63 14.52 8.11
C SER A 137 25.60 15.67 7.90
N ALA A 138 26.89 15.40 8.07
CA ALA A 138 27.94 16.23 7.53
C ALA A 138 27.82 16.31 5.99
N PRO A 139 28.30 17.41 5.37
CA PRO A 139 28.28 17.57 3.92
C PRO A 139 29.15 16.54 3.20
N ILE A 140 28.59 15.92 2.16
CA ILE A 140 29.26 14.94 1.30
C ILE A 140 29.46 15.57 -0.07
N ALA A 141 30.73 15.66 -0.52
CA ALA A 141 31.05 16.15 -1.84
C ALA A 141 30.72 15.09 -2.91
N TRP A 142 29.64 15.30 -3.66
CA TRP A 142 29.24 14.42 -4.76
C TRP A 142 29.86 14.90 -6.07
N ARG A 143 30.88 14.17 -6.55
CA ARG A 143 31.67 14.53 -7.75
C ARG A 143 31.47 13.57 -8.92
N ASN A 144 31.29 12.28 -8.65
CA ASN A 144 31.17 11.26 -9.68
C ASN A 144 29.71 11.05 -10.11
N ALA A 145 29.50 10.34 -11.22
CA ALA A 145 28.16 9.95 -11.67
C ALA A 145 27.46 9.04 -10.64
N ARG A 146 28.21 8.19 -9.95
CA ARG A 146 27.71 7.36 -8.85
C ARG A 146 28.31 7.83 -7.52
N LEU A 147 27.46 7.97 -6.51
CA LEU A 147 27.86 8.12 -5.12
C LEU A 147 27.48 6.85 -4.36
N GLU A 148 28.40 6.33 -3.57
CA GLU A 148 28.14 5.29 -2.59
C GLU A 148 28.73 5.74 -1.26
N VAL A 149 27.91 5.77 -0.21
CA VAL A 149 28.33 6.24 1.12
C VAL A 149 27.78 5.31 2.20
N ASP A 150 28.64 4.91 3.14
CA ASP A 150 28.21 4.20 4.35
C ASP A 150 27.64 5.18 5.36
N LEU A 151 26.31 5.15 5.52
CA LEU A 151 25.56 6.04 6.41
C LEU A 151 25.93 5.88 7.89
N ARG A 152 26.61 4.80 8.29
CA ARG A 152 27.06 4.61 9.68
C ARG A 152 28.31 5.41 10.00
N SER A 153 29.10 5.75 8.98
CA SER A 153 30.35 6.51 9.10
C SER A 153 30.17 8.02 8.85
N ILE A 154 28.98 8.46 8.43
CA ILE A 154 28.76 9.88 8.18
C ILE A 154 28.72 10.62 9.53
N GLY A 155 29.50 11.70 9.63
CA GLY A 155 29.40 12.61 10.77
C GLY A 155 28.01 13.25 10.82
N THR A 156 27.63 13.77 11.99
CA THR A 156 26.40 14.54 12.17
C THR A 156 26.74 15.99 12.50
N THR A 157 25.92 16.94 12.07
CA THR A 157 26.15 18.37 12.36
C THR A 157 25.70 18.76 13.78
N ALA A 158 24.83 17.96 14.40
CA ALA A 158 24.35 18.17 15.76
C ALA A 158 24.80 17.02 16.69
N ALA A 159 25.28 17.38 17.88
CA ALA A 159 25.76 16.43 18.90
C ALA A 159 24.65 15.55 19.50
N ALA A 160 23.39 15.99 19.44
CA ALA A 160 22.23 15.25 19.96
C ALA A 160 21.70 14.17 18.98
N CYS A 161 22.36 13.98 17.84
CA CYS A 161 21.93 13.00 16.87
C CYS A 161 22.38 11.59 17.24
N ALA A 162 21.41 10.68 17.35
CA ALA A 162 21.70 9.27 17.49
C ALA A 162 22.33 8.71 16.18
N PRO A 163 23.11 7.62 16.26
CA PRO A 163 23.64 6.94 15.09
C PRO A 163 22.54 6.59 14.08
N VAL A 164 22.89 6.62 12.78
CA VAL A 164 21.98 6.34 11.67
C VAL A 164 21.69 4.84 11.58
N ASN A 165 20.83 4.34 12.46
CA ASN A 165 20.44 2.92 12.52
C ASN A 165 19.06 2.66 11.90
N ARG A 166 18.17 3.64 11.97
CA ARG A 166 16.82 3.57 11.44
C ARG A 166 16.33 4.95 11.01
N ALA A 167 15.48 4.97 9.99
CA ALA A 167 14.79 6.18 9.56
C ALA A 167 13.34 5.87 9.14
N ASP A 168 12.39 6.62 9.67
CA ASP A 168 10.99 6.62 9.23
C ASP A 168 10.73 7.77 8.24
N MET A 169 11.63 8.76 8.21
CA MET A 169 11.73 9.81 7.17
C MET A 169 13.17 9.88 6.66
N PHE A 170 13.35 10.02 5.34
CA PHE A 170 14.64 10.14 4.70
C PHE A 170 14.57 11.13 3.54
N ARG A 171 15.45 12.13 3.54
CA ARG A 171 15.51 13.17 2.51
C ARG A 171 16.94 13.42 2.08
N LEU A 172 17.09 13.76 0.82
CA LEU A 172 18.35 14.20 0.23
C LEU A 172 18.34 15.72 0.22
N ARG A 173 19.18 16.36 1.04
CA ARG A 173 19.38 17.80 1.03
C ARG A 173 20.55 18.11 0.10
N ILE A 174 20.30 18.92 -0.91
CA ILE A 174 21.20 19.12 -2.03
C ILE A 174 21.50 20.60 -2.16
N THR A 175 22.78 20.94 -2.25
CA THR A 175 23.25 22.30 -2.55
C THR A 175 24.04 22.28 -3.86
N MET A 176 23.65 23.12 -4.80
CA MET A 176 24.35 23.32 -6.08
C MET A 176 24.15 24.77 -6.54
N PRO A 177 25.02 25.28 -7.44
CA PRO A 177 24.92 26.67 -7.89
C PRO A 177 23.58 26.97 -8.58
N ARG A 178 23.18 28.24 -8.52
CA ARG A 178 21.97 28.76 -9.17
C ARG A 178 21.93 28.38 -10.67
N GLY A 179 20.76 27.94 -11.13
CA GLY A 179 20.49 27.58 -12.52
C GLY A 179 21.09 26.24 -12.96
N ARG A 180 21.82 25.53 -12.08
CA ARG A 180 22.39 24.23 -12.40
C ARG A 180 21.37 23.12 -12.25
N ARG A 181 21.59 22.06 -13.02
CA ARG A 181 20.68 20.93 -13.17
C ARG A 181 21.36 19.65 -12.69
N LEU A 182 20.54 18.79 -12.10
CA LEU A 182 20.91 17.47 -11.60
C LEU A 182 19.86 16.48 -12.09
N LEU A 183 20.27 15.52 -12.90
CA LEU A 183 19.42 14.38 -13.23
C LEU A 183 19.61 13.29 -12.19
N LEU A 184 18.53 12.87 -11.53
CA LEU A 184 18.50 11.73 -10.62
C LEU A 184 17.71 10.58 -11.27
N ALA A 185 18.33 9.40 -11.35
CA ALA A 185 17.74 8.23 -12.01
C ALA A 185 17.31 7.15 -10.99
N ASP A 186 18.22 6.76 -10.11
CA ASP A 186 18.02 5.69 -9.15
C ASP A 186 18.67 6.03 -7.80
N ALA A 187 18.07 5.50 -6.74
CA ALA A 187 18.63 5.46 -5.39
C ALA A 187 18.39 4.06 -4.79
N ALA A 188 19.33 3.58 -3.98
CA ALA A 188 19.17 2.31 -3.26
C ALA A 188 19.93 2.29 -1.95
N LEU A 189 19.45 1.48 -1.01
CA LEU A 189 20.21 1.10 0.18
C LEU A 189 20.72 -0.34 0.01
N LEU A 190 22.03 -0.51 0.08
CA LEU A 190 22.69 -1.79 -0.14
C LEU A 190 23.19 -2.36 1.20
N ALA A 191 23.20 -3.67 1.28
CA ALA A 191 23.92 -4.39 2.32
C ALA A 191 25.39 -4.51 1.89
N PRO A 192 26.36 -4.35 2.81
CA PRO A 192 27.79 -4.52 2.48
C PRO A 192 28.12 -5.97 2.11
N ASP A 193 27.47 -6.93 2.78
CA ASP A 193 27.65 -8.36 2.54
C ASP A 193 26.35 -9.02 2.07
N PRO A 194 26.42 -10.11 1.29
CA PRO A 194 25.25 -10.93 0.97
C PRO A 194 24.59 -11.42 2.26
N LEU A 195 23.32 -11.05 2.47
CA LEU A 195 22.63 -11.40 3.70
C LEU A 195 22.31 -12.89 3.74
N ALA A 196 22.77 -13.55 4.80
CA ALA A 196 22.37 -14.91 5.10
C ALA A 196 20.86 -14.94 5.37
N LEU A 197 20.10 -15.56 4.48
CA LEU A 197 18.68 -15.79 4.69
C LEU A 197 18.50 -16.77 5.84
N VAL A 198 17.72 -16.35 6.83
CA VAL A 198 17.39 -17.17 7.99
C VAL A 198 16.65 -18.42 7.53
N PRO A 199 17.08 -19.63 7.92
CA PRO A 199 16.30 -20.83 7.65
C PRO A 199 14.91 -20.70 8.31
N PRO A 200 13.82 -21.15 7.65
CA PRO A 200 12.44 -20.95 8.08
C PRO A 200 12.07 -21.56 9.45
N GLN A 201 13.00 -22.29 10.06
CA GLN A 201 12.93 -22.91 11.39
C GLN A 201 13.28 -21.94 12.53
N ALA A 202 13.96 -20.83 12.25
CA ALA A 202 14.22 -19.75 13.21
C ALA A 202 13.19 -18.61 13.06
N ALA A 203 11.95 -18.98 12.75
CA ALA A 203 10.85 -18.03 12.69
C ALA A 203 10.47 -17.62 14.13
N LEU A 204 10.39 -16.32 14.36
CA LEU A 204 9.94 -15.79 15.65
C LEU A 204 8.41 -15.77 15.68
N ASP A 205 7.84 -16.31 16.74
CA ASP A 205 6.43 -16.06 17.06
C ASP A 205 6.26 -14.59 17.40
N SER A 206 5.19 -13.94 16.93
CA SER A 206 4.97 -12.50 17.14
C SER A 206 5.04 -12.05 18.62
N SER A 207 4.79 -12.95 19.58
CA SER A 207 4.94 -12.70 21.03
C SER A 207 6.41 -12.68 21.50
N SER A 208 7.27 -13.47 20.87
CA SER A 208 8.70 -13.60 21.18
C SER A 208 9.54 -12.46 20.59
N VAL A 209 9.02 -11.79 19.54
CA VAL A 209 9.67 -10.68 18.84
C VAL A 209 9.97 -9.50 19.77
N ALA A 210 9.09 -9.21 20.73
CA ALA A 210 9.25 -8.09 21.66
C ALA A 210 10.35 -8.30 22.73
N HIS A 211 10.81 -9.54 22.94
CA HIS A 211 11.67 -9.92 24.08
C HIS A 211 13.01 -10.54 23.67
N SER A 212 13.32 -10.64 22.38
CA SER A 212 14.57 -11.27 21.93
C SER A 212 15.78 -10.33 22.07
N THR A 213 16.76 -10.74 22.88
CA THR A 213 18.05 -10.07 23.12
C THR A 213 19.20 -10.57 22.25
N ASN A 214 18.98 -11.61 21.44
CA ASN A 214 20.00 -12.11 20.50
C ASN A 214 20.25 -11.10 19.36
N PRO A 215 21.44 -11.09 18.73
CA PRO A 215 21.64 -10.36 17.49
C PRO A 215 20.69 -10.93 16.44
N ALA A 216 19.56 -10.25 16.26
CA ALA A 216 18.53 -10.67 15.35
C ALA A 216 19.09 -10.65 13.92
N PRO A 217 18.73 -11.62 13.09
CA PRO A 217 19.16 -11.64 11.70
C PRO A 217 18.66 -10.40 10.95
N ALA A 218 19.35 -10.02 9.87
CA ALA A 218 19.05 -8.82 9.09
C ALA A 218 17.60 -8.75 8.56
N ALA A 219 17.03 -9.89 8.19
CA ALA A 219 15.64 -10.02 7.74
C ALA A 219 14.96 -11.20 8.46
N PRO A 220 14.46 -11.01 9.70
CA PRO A 220 13.86 -12.09 10.46
C PRO A 220 12.51 -12.51 9.86
N VAL A 221 12.21 -13.81 9.88
CA VAL A 221 10.88 -14.33 9.52
C VAL A 221 9.99 -14.28 10.76
N VAL A 222 8.86 -13.57 10.67
CA VAL A 222 7.87 -13.46 11.75
C VAL A 222 6.61 -14.20 11.35
N ARG A 223 6.23 -15.21 12.15
CA ARG A 223 5.00 -15.98 11.94
C ARG A 223 3.85 -15.41 12.75
N LEU A 224 2.75 -15.14 12.07
CA LEU A 224 1.49 -14.72 12.66
C LEU A 224 0.56 -15.92 12.79
N ALA A 225 -0.31 -15.93 13.80
CA ALA A 225 -1.31 -16.98 13.96
C ALA A 225 -2.21 -17.12 12.72
N ALA A 226 -2.36 -18.34 12.20
CA ALA A 226 -3.18 -18.61 11.01
C ALA A 226 -4.69 -18.33 11.23
N THR A 227 -5.14 -18.36 12.48
CA THR A 227 -6.52 -18.13 12.89
C THR A 227 -6.87 -16.67 13.16
N ALA A 228 -5.90 -15.75 13.03
CA ALA A 228 -6.15 -14.34 13.28
C ALA A 228 -7.07 -13.71 12.21
N SER A 229 -7.85 -12.70 12.61
CA SER A 229 -8.62 -11.90 11.66
C SER A 229 -7.70 -11.08 10.74
N ALA A 230 -8.24 -10.54 9.65
CA ALA A 230 -7.47 -9.69 8.73
C ALA A 230 -6.82 -8.51 9.46
N GLU A 231 -7.56 -7.87 10.36
CA GLU A 231 -7.13 -6.73 11.17
C GLU A 231 -6.00 -7.14 12.12
N GLN A 232 -6.17 -8.25 12.83
CA GLN A 232 -5.14 -8.77 13.73
C GLN A 232 -3.85 -9.13 12.97
N LEU A 233 -3.97 -9.67 11.76
CA LEU A 233 -2.81 -9.94 10.91
C LEU A 233 -2.10 -8.65 10.52
N LEU A 234 -2.84 -7.62 10.09
CA LEU A 234 -2.27 -6.33 9.70
C LEU A 234 -1.64 -5.59 10.89
N THR A 235 -2.34 -5.48 12.02
CA THR A 235 -1.81 -4.85 13.23
C THR A 235 -0.54 -5.52 13.73
N ARG A 236 -0.48 -6.86 13.73
CA ARG A 236 0.74 -7.59 14.14
C ARG A 236 1.86 -7.47 13.12
N ARG A 237 1.53 -7.41 11.82
CA ARG A 237 2.50 -7.11 10.76
C ARG A 237 3.11 -5.73 10.96
N ASP A 238 2.28 -4.72 11.20
CA ASP A 238 2.76 -3.35 11.41
C ASP A 238 3.59 -3.24 12.69
N ALA A 239 3.21 -3.94 13.77
CA ALA A 239 4.04 -4.02 14.98
C ALA A 239 5.40 -4.71 14.73
N ALA A 240 5.41 -5.82 13.97
CA ALA A 240 6.65 -6.52 13.62
C ALA A 240 7.58 -5.65 12.78
N VAL A 241 7.04 -4.95 11.78
CA VAL A 241 7.79 -4.03 10.90
C VAL A 241 8.23 -2.77 11.65
N ALA A 242 7.40 -2.27 12.57
CA ALA A 242 7.75 -1.16 13.44
C ALA A 242 8.86 -1.51 14.43
N TRP A 243 9.08 -2.79 14.76
CA TRP A 243 10.24 -3.23 15.53
C TRP A 243 11.46 -3.50 14.62
N ARG A 244 11.25 -4.22 13.52
CA ARG A 244 12.27 -4.57 12.51
C ARG A 244 11.77 -4.24 11.11
N PRO A 245 12.27 -3.16 10.50
CA PRO A 245 11.72 -2.75 9.22
C PRO A 245 11.91 -3.76 8.07
N ALA A 246 12.94 -4.61 8.14
CA ALA A 246 13.19 -5.70 7.18
C ALA A 246 12.50 -7.04 7.53
N ALA A 247 11.58 -7.08 8.50
CA ALA A 247 10.91 -8.31 8.89
C ALA A 247 10.07 -8.91 7.76
N LEU A 248 10.26 -10.20 7.51
CA LEU A 248 9.50 -11.01 6.56
C LEU A 248 8.29 -11.62 7.28
N VAL A 249 7.12 -10.99 7.15
CA VAL A 249 5.93 -11.37 7.90
C VAL A 249 5.06 -12.36 7.11
N VAL A 250 4.73 -13.50 7.72
CA VAL A 250 3.87 -14.53 7.12
C VAL A 250 2.79 -15.00 8.09
N ALA A 251 1.61 -15.33 7.55
CA ALA A 251 0.55 -15.96 8.34
C ALA A 251 0.71 -17.50 8.31
N GLY A 252 0.72 -18.12 9.49
CA GLY A 252 0.88 -19.55 9.71
C GLY A 252 2.16 -20.12 9.10
N ASP A 253 2.06 -21.32 8.56
CA ASP A 253 3.17 -22.08 7.99
C ASP A 253 3.35 -21.86 6.49
N ALA A 254 2.97 -20.66 6.01
CA ALA A 254 3.14 -20.33 4.60
C ALA A 254 4.61 -20.51 4.17
N SER A 255 4.83 -21.38 3.17
CA SER A 255 6.16 -21.60 2.63
C SER A 255 6.67 -20.38 1.86
N LEU A 256 7.92 -20.00 2.16
CA LEU A 256 8.69 -18.94 1.50
C LEU A 256 9.60 -19.47 0.38
N THR A 257 9.66 -20.79 0.16
CA THR A 257 10.46 -21.36 -0.93
C THR A 257 9.74 -21.33 -2.27
N ARG A 258 8.39 -21.23 -2.26
CA ARG A 258 7.61 -21.09 -3.49
C ARG A 258 7.97 -19.77 -4.17
N PRO A 259 8.21 -19.77 -5.50
CA PRO A 259 8.46 -18.53 -6.22
C PRO A 259 7.25 -17.58 -6.09
N PRO A 260 7.49 -16.25 -6.07
CA PRO A 260 6.41 -15.30 -6.11
C PRO A 260 5.60 -15.52 -7.39
N ARG A 261 4.27 -15.49 -7.28
CA ARG A 261 3.40 -15.51 -8.47
C ARG A 261 3.78 -14.36 -9.41
N THR A 262 4.02 -14.68 -10.67
CA THR A 262 4.16 -13.69 -11.72
C THR A 262 2.80 -13.00 -11.94
N PRO A 263 2.78 -11.67 -12.12
CA PRO A 263 1.55 -10.98 -12.47
C PRO A 263 1.01 -11.57 -13.78
N LEU A 264 -0.31 -11.75 -13.85
CA LEU A 264 -0.95 -12.14 -15.09
C LEU A 264 -0.70 -11.05 -16.14
N PRO A 265 -0.47 -11.42 -17.41
CA PRO A 265 -0.41 -10.45 -18.50
C PRO A 265 -1.63 -9.53 -18.49
N PRO A 266 -1.46 -8.22 -18.74
CA PRO A 266 -2.53 -7.23 -18.61
C PRO A 266 -3.72 -7.49 -19.54
N TRP A 267 -3.50 -8.15 -20.69
CA TRP A 267 -4.56 -8.53 -21.63
C TRP A 267 -5.59 -9.50 -21.01
N ILE A 268 -5.19 -10.33 -20.04
CA ILE A 268 -6.11 -11.26 -19.36
C ILE A 268 -7.16 -10.48 -18.56
N SER A 269 -6.76 -9.41 -17.88
CA SER A 269 -7.68 -8.53 -17.16
C SER A 269 -8.66 -7.85 -18.13
N TRP A 270 -8.18 -7.44 -19.31
CA TRP A 270 -9.04 -6.88 -20.35
C TRP A 270 -10.02 -7.90 -20.93
N LEU A 271 -9.60 -9.16 -21.13
CA LEU A 271 -10.52 -10.23 -21.53
C LEU A 271 -11.61 -10.47 -20.48
N GLY A 272 -11.26 -10.46 -19.19
CA GLY A 272 -12.23 -10.60 -18.11
C GLY A 272 -13.28 -9.49 -18.13
N VAL A 273 -12.85 -8.23 -18.25
CA VAL A 273 -13.76 -7.08 -18.37
C VAL A 273 -14.57 -7.12 -19.67
N GLY A 274 -13.96 -7.52 -20.79
CA GLY A 274 -14.64 -7.67 -22.08
C GLY A 274 -15.73 -8.74 -22.03
N ALA A 275 -15.42 -9.92 -21.49
CA ALA A 275 -16.38 -11.01 -21.29
C ALA A 275 -17.53 -10.58 -20.36
N TYR A 276 -17.22 -9.86 -19.28
CA TYR A 276 -18.23 -9.30 -18.39
C TYR A 276 -19.13 -8.28 -19.10
N GLY A 277 -18.56 -7.35 -19.89
CA GLY A 277 -19.33 -6.40 -20.70
C GLY A 277 -20.23 -7.09 -21.74
N LEU A 278 -19.75 -8.15 -22.38
CA LEU A 278 -20.54 -8.99 -23.28
C LEU A 278 -21.69 -9.69 -22.55
N ALA A 279 -21.44 -10.22 -21.36
CA ALA A 279 -22.47 -10.82 -20.52
C ALA A 279 -23.54 -9.79 -20.12
N LEU A 280 -23.15 -8.57 -19.71
CA LEU A 280 -24.08 -7.49 -19.41
C LEU A 280 -24.90 -7.08 -20.64
N ARG A 281 -24.28 -6.99 -21.82
CA ARG A 281 -24.96 -6.72 -23.10
C ARG A 281 -25.93 -7.83 -23.49
N TRP A 282 -25.60 -9.08 -23.19
CA TRP A 282 -26.48 -10.21 -23.43
C TRP A 282 -27.66 -10.21 -22.46
N LEU A 283 -27.42 -9.96 -21.17
CA LEU A 283 -28.45 -9.79 -20.14
C LEU A 283 -29.35 -8.59 -20.40
N SER A 284 -28.85 -7.51 -21.02
CA SER A 284 -29.69 -6.36 -21.37
C SER A 284 -30.64 -6.65 -22.53
N ARG A 285 -30.35 -7.65 -23.37
CA ARG A 285 -31.17 -8.02 -24.52
C ARG A 285 -32.24 -9.06 -24.19
N ARG A 286 -32.06 -9.89 -23.15
CA ARG A 286 -33.00 -10.96 -22.80
C ARG A 286 -33.59 -10.74 -21.41
N PRO A 287 -34.92 -10.81 -21.22
CA PRO A 287 -35.51 -10.73 -19.89
C PRO A 287 -35.00 -11.90 -19.03
N ARG A 288 -34.52 -11.58 -17.84
CA ARG A 288 -33.98 -12.55 -16.86
C ARG A 288 -34.62 -12.32 -15.49
N PRO A 289 -34.65 -13.35 -14.64
CA PRO A 289 -35.15 -13.21 -13.28
C PRO A 289 -34.32 -12.17 -12.52
N ALA A 290 -34.98 -11.40 -11.65
CA ALA A 290 -34.41 -10.20 -11.04
C ALA A 290 -33.12 -10.45 -10.22
N TRP A 291 -32.96 -11.64 -9.65
CA TRP A 291 -31.74 -12.01 -8.93
C TRP A 291 -30.50 -12.03 -9.84
N GLN A 292 -30.62 -12.39 -11.12
CA GLN A 292 -29.50 -12.36 -12.08
C GLN A 292 -29.10 -10.92 -12.41
N THR A 293 -30.08 -10.04 -12.56
CA THR A 293 -29.86 -8.60 -12.79
C THR A 293 -29.17 -7.96 -11.58
N LEU A 294 -29.58 -8.32 -10.37
CA LEU A 294 -28.95 -7.85 -9.13
C LEU A 294 -27.52 -8.37 -8.99
N LEU A 295 -27.30 -9.67 -9.21
CA LEU A 295 -25.96 -10.28 -9.16
C LEU A 295 -25.01 -9.60 -10.16
N ALA A 296 -25.49 -9.38 -11.39
CA ALA A 296 -24.72 -8.70 -12.43
C ALA A 296 -24.40 -7.26 -12.05
N GLY A 297 -25.33 -6.51 -11.46
CA GLY A 297 -25.06 -5.15 -10.98
C GLY A 297 -24.05 -5.11 -9.82
N LEU A 298 -24.12 -6.06 -8.89
CA LEU A 298 -23.23 -6.15 -7.72
C LEU A 298 -21.82 -6.64 -8.06
N LEU A 299 -21.65 -7.35 -9.18
CA LEU A 299 -20.33 -7.80 -9.62
C LEU A 299 -19.42 -6.64 -10.02
N GLY A 300 -19.96 -5.52 -10.51
CA GLY A 300 -19.20 -4.32 -10.84
C GLY A 300 -18.40 -3.72 -9.68
N PRO A 301 -19.06 -3.37 -8.55
CA PRO A 301 -18.38 -2.97 -7.32
C PRO A 301 -17.33 -3.98 -6.86
N LEU A 302 -17.60 -5.29 -6.96
CA LEU A 302 -16.63 -6.33 -6.60
C LEU A 302 -15.41 -6.32 -7.52
N ILE A 303 -15.60 -6.10 -8.84
CA ILE A 303 -14.50 -5.94 -9.80
C ILE A 303 -13.67 -4.69 -9.50
N LEU A 304 -14.30 -3.60 -9.05
CA LEU A 304 -13.58 -2.39 -8.60
C LEU A 304 -12.75 -2.66 -7.35
N VAL A 305 -13.33 -3.31 -6.34
CA VAL A 305 -12.64 -3.68 -5.09
C VAL A 305 -11.47 -4.62 -5.37
N ALA A 306 -11.67 -5.64 -6.22
CA ALA A 306 -10.58 -6.50 -6.66
C ALA A 306 -9.52 -5.72 -7.46
N GLY A 307 -9.98 -4.80 -8.31
CA GLY A 307 -9.14 -3.93 -9.14
C GLY A 307 -8.43 -2.81 -8.39
N LEU A 308 -8.76 -2.56 -7.13
CA LEU A 308 -8.01 -1.68 -6.23
C LEU A 308 -6.72 -2.36 -5.76
N GLN A 309 -6.63 -3.70 -5.76
CA GLN A 309 -5.43 -4.49 -5.42
C GLN A 309 -4.69 -4.00 -4.15
N TRP A 310 -5.41 -3.47 -3.15
CA TRP A 310 -4.86 -2.84 -1.94
C TRP A 310 -4.02 -1.55 -2.17
N GLY A 311 -3.99 -1.04 -3.40
CA GLY A 311 -3.35 0.22 -3.78
C GLY A 311 -4.30 1.41 -3.79
N GLN A 312 -3.74 2.62 -3.71
CA GLN A 312 -4.52 3.87 -3.73
C GLN A 312 -5.07 4.24 -5.12
N ARG A 313 -4.71 3.51 -6.18
CA ARG A 313 -5.13 3.79 -7.55
C ARG A 313 -5.92 2.60 -8.10
N PRO A 314 -7.20 2.78 -8.48
CA PRO A 314 -7.95 1.71 -9.12
C PRO A 314 -7.32 1.40 -10.47
N THR A 315 -7.24 0.12 -10.82
CA THR A 315 -6.89 -0.29 -12.17
C THR A 315 -7.93 0.23 -13.17
N VAL A 316 -7.49 0.58 -14.37
CA VAL A 316 -8.39 1.02 -15.46
C VAL A 316 -9.48 -0.02 -15.72
N THR A 317 -9.11 -1.31 -15.72
CA THR A 317 -10.03 -2.43 -15.85
C THR A 317 -11.07 -2.49 -14.73
N GLY A 318 -10.67 -2.19 -13.49
CA GLY A 318 -11.59 -2.08 -12.35
C GLY A 318 -12.62 -0.97 -12.54
N VAL A 319 -12.17 0.21 -12.97
CA VAL A 319 -13.04 1.36 -13.26
C VAL A 319 -14.00 1.07 -14.41
N VAL A 320 -13.51 0.49 -15.51
CA VAL A 320 -14.34 0.13 -16.68
C VAL A 320 -15.38 -0.92 -16.33
N GLY A 321 -15.01 -1.95 -15.55
CA GLY A 321 -15.94 -2.96 -15.06
C GLY A 321 -17.06 -2.37 -14.19
N PHE A 322 -16.71 -1.49 -13.26
CA PHE A 322 -17.68 -0.77 -12.43
C PHE A 322 -18.62 0.12 -13.25
N ALA A 323 -18.06 0.95 -14.14
CA ALA A 323 -18.85 1.82 -15.01
C ALA A 323 -19.82 1.02 -15.88
N SER A 324 -19.38 -0.12 -16.43
CA SER A 324 -20.23 -1.03 -17.22
C SER A 324 -21.41 -1.57 -16.40
N ALA A 325 -21.18 -1.93 -15.13
CA ALA A 325 -22.24 -2.39 -14.23
C ALA A 325 -23.23 -1.27 -13.88
N LEU A 326 -22.74 -0.05 -13.67
CA LEU A 326 -23.58 1.12 -13.39
C LEU A 326 -24.47 1.45 -14.60
N MET A 327 -23.91 1.44 -15.81
CA MET A 327 -24.66 1.63 -17.05
C MET A 327 -25.72 0.53 -17.23
N PHE A 328 -25.37 -0.72 -16.96
CA PHE A 328 -26.31 -1.84 -17.00
C PHE A 328 -27.45 -1.67 -15.99
N ALA A 329 -27.16 -1.31 -14.74
CA ALA A 329 -28.16 -1.09 -13.70
C ALA A 329 -29.12 0.06 -14.08
N ALA A 330 -28.58 1.18 -14.59
CA ALA A 330 -29.38 2.30 -15.08
C ALA A 330 -30.29 1.89 -16.25
N HIS A 331 -29.77 1.09 -17.19
CA HIS A 331 -30.57 0.57 -18.30
C HIS A 331 -31.67 -0.39 -17.82
N ALA A 332 -31.35 -1.31 -16.91
CA ALA A 332 -32.31 -2.25 -16.34
C ALA A 332 -33.43 -1.55 -15.56
N GLN A 333 -33.11 -0.47 -14.86
CA GLN A 333 -34.10 0.38 -14.18
C GLN A 333 -35.02 1.09 -15.17
N ARG A 334 -34.46 1.71 -16.24
CA ARG A 334 -35.26 2.36 -17.31
C ARG A 334 -36.18 1.37 -18.02
N ALA A 335 -35.72 0.15 -18.22
CA ALA A 335 -36.50 -0.91 -18.85
C ALA A 335 -37.57 -1.54 -17.92
N GLY A 336 -37.74 -1.04 -16.68
CA GLY A 336 -38.73 -1.55 -15.73
C GLY A 336 -38.43 -2.96 -15.20
N ARG A 337 -37.19 -3.44 -15.31
CA ARG A 337 -36.81 -4.84 -15.03
C ARG A 337 -36.31 -5.09 -13.60
N SER A 338 -36.27 -4.06 -12.75
CA SER A 338 -35.96 -4.20 -11.32
C SER A 338 -37.23 -4.63 -10.57
N SER A 339 -37.30 -5.88 -10.12
CA SER A 339 -38.42 -6.38 -9.31
C SER A 339 -38.52 -5.59 -8.00
N GLY A 340 -39.53 -4.74 -7.85
CA GLY A 340 -39.90 -4.07 -6.59
C GLY A 340 -38.87 -3.13 -5.94
N TRP A 341 -37.58 -3.23 -6.30
CA TRP A 341 -36.48 -2.48 -5.71
C TRP A 341 -36.42 -1.10 -6.37
N ARG A 342 -37.10 -0.15 -5.75
CA ARG A 342 -37.00 1.27 -6.11
C ARG A 342 -36.01 1.92 -5.14
N TRP A 343 -34.82 2.27 -5.62
CA TRP A 343 -33.84 3.05 -4.85
C TRP A 343 -34.39 4.42 -4.41
N ILE A 344 -35.36 4.94 -5.16
CA ILE A 344 -36.04 6.20 -4.90
C ILE A 344 -37.54 5.92 -4.97
N GLY A 345 -38.14 5.59 -3.83
CA GLY A 345 -39.58 5.61 -3.63
C GLY A 345 -40.07 7.02 -3.32
N PRO A 346 -41.40 7.28 -3.36
CA PRO A 346 -41.93 8.54 -2.84
C PRO A 346 -41.47 8.71 -1.38
N TRP A 347 -41.00 9.90 -1.01
CA TRP A 347 -40.41 10.24 0.30
C TRP A 347 -41.23 9.82 1.54
N ARG A 348 -42.54 9.60 1.36
CA ARG A 348 -43.50 9.14 2.38
C ARG A 348 -43.54 7.61 2.56
N SER A 349 -42.82 6.84 1.75
CA SER A 349 -42.77 5.38 1.86
C SER A 349 -41.57 4.92 2.68
N ALA A 350 -41.74 3.87 3.49
CA ALA A 350 -40.70 3.26 4.32
C ALA A 350 -39.45 2.81 3.50
N ALA A 351 -39.61 2.63 2.18
CA ALA A 351 -38.54 2.30 1.25
C ALA A 351 -37.42 3.37 1.19
N TRP A 352 -37.71 4.63 1.54
CA TRP A 352 -36.72 5.71 1.57
C TRP A 352 -35.82 5.66 2.82
N TRP A 353 -36.30 5.07 3.91
CA TRP A 353 -35.56 4.95 5.18
C TRP A 353 -34.72 3.66 5.25
N TRP A 354 -34.96 2.69 4.37
CA TRP A 354 -34.19 1.44 4.29
C TRP A 354 -32.69 1.60 4.04
N PRO A 355 -32.24 2.51 3.16
CA PRO A 355 -30.82 2.85 3.07
C PRO A 355 -30.25 3.43 4.38
N LEU A 356 -31.05 4.22 5.12
CA LEU A 356 -30.64 4.77 6.42
C LEU A 356 -30.56 3.69 7.51
N ALA A 357 -31.34 2.61 7.42
CA ALA A 357 -31.21 1.46 8.32
C ALA A 357 -29.89 0.69 8.15
N LEU A 358 -29.19 0.87 7.01
CA LEU A 358 -27.83 0.36 6.84
C LEU A 358 -26.81 1.11 7.71
N VAL A 359 -27.10 2.34 8.16
CA VAL A 359 -26.21 3.12 9.03
C VAL A 359 -26.07 2.50 10.44
N PRO A 360 -27.15 2.23 11.20
CA PRO A 360 -27.03 1.56 12.48
C PRO A 360 -26.52 0.12 12.33
N ALA A 361 -26.85 -0.60 11.24
CA ALA A 361 -26.26 -1.91 10.98
C ALA A 361 -24.75 -1.83 10.74
N ALA A 362 -24.27 -0.85 9.96
CA ALA A 362 -22.85 -0.60 9.75
C ALA A 362 -22.15 -0.19 11.05
N LEU A 363 -22.76 0.69 11.86
CA LEU A 363 -22.24 1.07 13.18
C LEU A 363 -22.14 -0.13 14.12
N LEU A 364 -23.16 -0.99 14.13
CA LEU A 364 -23.17 -2.19 14.98
C LEU A 364 -22.13 -3.21 14.51
N VAL A 365 -21.92 -3.36 13.20
CA VAL A 365 -20.80 -4.14 12.66
C VAL A 365 -19.46 -3.53 13.10
N CYS A 366 -19.26 -2.21 12.97
CA CYS A 366 -18.03 -1.55 13.43
C CYS A 366 -17.76 -1.76 14.93
N LEU A 367 -18.79 -1.62 15.77
CA LEU A 367 -18.68 -1.75 17.23
C LEU A 367 -18.44 -3.20 17.68
N VAL A 368 -19.18 -4.17 17.12
CA VAL A 368 -19.06 -5.59 17.50
C VAL A 368 -17.75 -6.20 16.99
N TRP A 369 -17.24 -5.72 15.86
CA TRP A 369 -16.07 -6.30 15.20
C TRP A 369 -14.79 -5.51 15.41
N GLY A 370 -14.82 -4.53 16.32
CA GLY A 370 -13.61 -3.89 16.81
C GLY A 370 -12.90 -3.04 15.75
N HIS A 371 -13.62 -2.50 14.77
CA HIS A 371 -13.11 -1.29 14.14
C HIS A 371 -13.09 -0.25 15.25
N ALA A 372 -11.90 0.02 15.79
CA ALA A 372 -11.72 1.21 16.59
C ALA A 372 -12.15 2.36 15.66
N LEU A 373 -13.32 2.93 15.94
CA LEU A 373 -13.61 4.31 15.56
C LEU A 373 -12.64 5.14 16.42
N GLU A 374 -11.34 4.99 16.16
CA GLU A 374 -10.40 6.00 16.58
C GLU A 374 -10.95 7.25 15.92
N PRO A 375 -11.40 8.27 16.69
CA PRO A 375 -11.48 9.58 16.10
C PRO A 375 -10.12 9.77 15.44
N THR A 376 -10.11 10.06 14.15
CA THR A 376 -8.94 10.70 13.56
C THR A 376 -8.72 11.91 14.46
N ASN A 377 -7.78 11.80 15.40
CA ASN A 377 -7.39 12.91 16.26
C ASN A 377 -6.79 13.92 15.29
N SER A 378 -7.67 14.75 14.77
CA SER A 378 -7.39 15.99 14.11
C SER A 378 -6.47 16.74 15.05
N CYS A 379 -5.21 16.88 14.60
CA CYS A 379 -4.17 17.78 15.06
C CYS A 379 -4.45 18.50 16.39
N PRO A 380 -3.73 18.18 17.49
CA PRO A 380 -3.39 19.23 18.43
C PRO A 380 -2.27 20.07 17.80
N SER A 381 -2.64 21.28 17.37
CA SER A 381 -1.78 22.45 17.18
C SER A 381 -0.51 22.32 16.29
N GLY A 382 -0.58 22.89 15.07
CA GLY A 382 0.51 23.76 14.58
C GLY A 382 1.67 23.16 13.77
N GLY A 383 1.53 21.99 13.14
CA GLY A 383 2.54 21.46 12.22
C GLY A 383 1.93 20.79 10.98
N PRO A 384 2.60 20.76 9.82
CA PRO A 384 2.07 20.10 8.63
C PRO A 384 2.00 18.58 8.84
N CYS A 385 0.78 18.06 8.99
CA CYS A 385 0.52 16.63 9.14
C CYS A 385 0.70 15.88 7.81
N TRP A 386 1.60 14.90 7.85
CA TRP A 386 1.78 13.89 6.82
C TRP A 386 0.75 12.79 7.02
N LEU A 387 -0.20 12.66 6.10
CA LEU A 387 -0.95 11.41 5.93
C LEU A 387 0.05 10.28 5.61
N PRO A 388 0.02 9.13 6.30
CA PRO A 388 0.78 7.97 5.86
C PRO A 388 0.17 7.50 4.53
N ARG A 389 0.74 7.99 3.43
CA ARG A 389 0.60 7.38 2.11
C ARG A 389 1.16 5.97 2.24
N TRP A 390 0.29 4.98 2.26
CA TRP A 390 0.65 3.59 1.98
C TRP A 390 1.34 3.53 0.62
N PRO A 391 2.64 3.16 0.51
CA PRO A 391 3.27 2.94 -0.77
C PRO A 391 3.45 1.43 -0.95
N LEU A 392 2.43 0.78 -1.48
CA LEU A 392 2.63 -0.49 -2.19
C LEU A 392 2.58 -0.16 -3.68
N ARG A 393 3.75 -0.01 -4.30
CA ARG A 393 3.87 -0.09 -5.75
C ARG A 393 4.57 -1.39 -6.10
N CYS A 394 3.76 -2.36 -6.52
CA CYS A 394 4.24 -3.45 -7.35
C CYS A 394 4.72 -2.88 -8.70
N CYS A 395 5.86 -3.41 -9.14
CA CYS A 395 6.50 -3.27 -10.44
C CYS A 395 5.55 -2.94 -11.60
N THR A 396 5.68 -1.73 -12.17
CA THR A 396 5.33 -1.49 -13.58
C THR A 396 6.60 -1.64 -14.40
N SER A 397 6.72 -2.74 -15.14
CA SER A 397 7.70 -2.86 -16.22
C SER A 397 7.25 -1.96 -17.39
N PRO A 398 8.16 -1.21 -18.04
CA PRO A 398 7.88 -0.61 -19.33
C PRO A 398 8.14 -1.67 -20.41
N THR A 399 7.14 -1.97 -21.23
CA THR A 399 7.40 -2.52 -22.57
C THR A 399 6.77 -1.58 -23.58
N ALA A 400 7.66 -0.90 -24.29
CA ALA A 400 7.44 -0.46 -25.65
C ALA A 400 7.02 -1.68 -26.49
N HIS A 401 5.90 -1.56 -27.19
CA HIS A 401 5.80 -1.57 -28.65
C HIS A 401 4.39 -1.15 -29.04
#